data_AF-A0A9D7IIN7-F1
#
_entry.id   AF-A0A9D7IIN7-F1
#
_cell.length_a   1.000
_cell.length_b   1.000
_cell.length_c   1.000
_cell.angle_alpha   90.00
_cell.angle_beta   90.00
_cell.angle_gamma   90.00
#
_symmetry.space_group_name_H-M   'P 1'
#
loop_
_entity.id
_entity.type
_entity.pdbx_description
1 polymer ?
#
loop_
_entity_poly.entity_id
_entity_poly.type
_entity_poly.pdbx_seq_one_letter_code
_entity_poly.pdbx_strand_id
1 'polypeptide(L)'
;MTTSSFSRGLLIKLDLFGDSIWSKSYIYDSTRSNYDDNTWGLTQTSDFGVILFGQSRPGLSGTQDAWLIKVDSNGCPDTTCAMLVSVPNNSHMNESPCLIFPNPSYGYSNLQISNDFFQCEATVSVYDMKGNLICRNFLVSENRQKIIPLRKVEPGIYLV
;
A
#
# COMPACT_ATOMS: atom_id res chain seq x y z
N MET A 1 -22.48 -16.11 29.14
CA MET A 1 -22.31 -15.06 28.11
C MET A 1 -20.82 -14.85 27.93
N THR A 2 -20.21 -15.47 26.93
CA THR A 2 -18.80 -15.24 26.57
C THR A 2 -18.77 -14.14 25.52
N THR A 3 -18.50 -12.90 25.92
CA THR A 3 -18.16 -11.86 24.96
C THR A 3 -16.76 -12.18 24.44
N SER A 4 -16.66 -12.66 23.20
CA SER A 4 -15.38 -12.71 22.51
C SER A 4 -14.90 -11.28 22.31
N SER A 5 -13.94 -10.84 23.12
CA SER A 5 -13.29 -9.55 22.94
C SER A 5 -12.31 -9.65 21.78
N PHE A 6 -12.69 -9.15 20.61
CA PHE A 6 -11.78 -9.05 19.48
C PHE A 6 -10.79 -7.90 19.72
N SER A 7 -9.49 -8.15 19.52
CA SER A 7 -8.46 -7.13 19.66
C SER A 7 -8.40 -6.22 18.45
N ARG A 8 -8.09 -4.94 18.68
CA ARG A 8 -7.83 -3.92 17.65
C ARG A 8 -6.42 -3.40 17.83
N GLY A 9 -5.78 -2.99 16.73
CA GLY A 9 -4.47 -2.34 16.80
C GLY A 9 -4.61 -0.97 17.45
N LEU A 10 -4.14 -0.82 18.70
CA LEU A 10 -4.27 0.43 19.46
C LEU A 10 -2.95 1.22 19.40
N LEU A 11 -3.03 2.47 18.97
CA LEU A 11 -1.94 3.44 19.08
C LEU A 11 -2.38 4.62 19.94
N ILE A 12 -1.57 4.95 20.93
CA ILE A 12 -1.79 6.09 21.83
C ILE A 12 -0.59 7.01 21.70
N LYS A 13 -0.86 8.31 21.52
CA LYS A 13 0.14 9.36 21.64
C LYS A 13 -0.06 10.09 22.95
N LEU A 14 1.01 10.18 23.73
CA LEU A 14 1.04 10.86 25.01
C LEU A 14 1.91 12.13 24.93
N ASP A 15 1.68 13.07 25.83
CA ASP A 15 2.62 14.16 26.08
C ASP A 15 3.75 13.74 27.04
N LEU A 16 4.59 14.71 27.42
CA LEU A 16 5.73 14.47 28.33
C LEU A 16 5.31 14.15 29.78
N PHE A 17 4.07 14.44 30.15
CA PHE A 17 3.51 14.15 31.47
C PHE A 17 2.72 12.84 31.50
N GLY A 18 2.54 12.19 30.35
CA GLY A 18 1.77 10.97 30.20
C GLY A 18 0.30 11.19 29.90
N ASP A 19 -0.12 12.43 29.61
CA ASP A 19 -1.49 12.74 29.23
C ASP A 19 -1.75 12.37 27.77
N SER A 20 -2.94 11.81 27.49
CA SER A 20 -3.32 11.39 26.14
C SER A 20 -3.55 12.60 25.24
N ILE A 21 -2.74 12.71 24.19
CA ILE A 21 -2.95 13.66 23.09
C ILE A 21 -4.02 13.09 22.14
N TRP A 22 -3.88 11.81 21.77
CA TRP A 22 -4.88 11.08 21.00
C TRP A 22 -4.71 9.58 21.13
N SER A 23 -5.78 8.84 20.85
CA SER A 23 -5.78 7.38 20.70
C SER A 23 -6.52 6.97 19.44
N LYS A 24 -5.95 6.04 18.67
CA LYS A 24 -6.54 5.49 17.44
C LYS A 24 -6.57 3.96 17.52
N SER A 25 -7.63 3.36 16.99
CA SER A 25 -7.78 1.91 16.91
C SER A 25 -7.96 1.51 15.45
N TYR A 26 -7.00 0.77 14.91
CA TYR A 26 -7.01 0.28 13.54
C TYR A 26 -7.63 -1.11 13.47
N ILE A 27 -8.31 -1.37 12.36
CA ILE A 27 -8.91 -2.66 12.04
C ILE A 27 -8.53 -3.08 10.63
N TYR A 28 -8.30 -4.37 10.42
CA TYR A 28 -8.04 -4.90 9.10
C TYR A 28 -9.33 -5.00 8.28
N ASP A 29 -10.38 -5.62 8.80
CA ASP A 29 -11.62 -5.84 8.06
C ASP A 29 -12.84 -5.40 8.90
N SER A 30 -13.63 -4.46 8.37
CA SER A 30 -14.85 -3.98 9.03
C SER A 30 -16.05 -4.91 8.83
N THR A 31 -15.98 -5.82 7.87
CA THR A 31 -17.06 -6.74 7.48
C THR A 31 -16.97 -8.07 8.22
N ARG A 32 -15.77 -8.46 8.65
CA ARG A 32 -15.53 -9.72 9.35
C ARG A 32 -15.41 -9.45 10.84
N SER A 33 -16.51 -9.69 11.56
CA SER A 33 -16.65 -9.46 13.01
C SER A 33 -15.70 -10.26 13.90
N ASN A 34 -14.81 -11.08 13.34
CA ASN A 34 -14.07 -12.10 14.07
C ASN A 34 -12.54 -11.99 13.91
N TYR A 35 -11.97 -10.81 13.70
CA TYR A 35 -10.53 -10.65 13.55
C TYR A 35 -9.83 -10.30 14.87
N ASP A 36 -8.69 -10.94 15.12
CA ASP A 36 -7.75 -10.56 16.19
C ASP A 36 -6.66 -9.66 15.59
N ASP A 37 -6.90 -8.35 15.60
CA ASP A 37 -5.97 -7.34 15.09
C ASP A 37 -5.02 -6.93 16.21
N ASN A 38 -3.81 -7.49 16.20
CA ASN A 38 -2.81 -7.27 17.24
C ASN A 38 -1.63 -6.49 16.70
N THR A 39 -1.20 -5.48 17.45
CA THR A 39 0.06 -4.76 17.24
C THR A 39 1.07 -5.17 18.30
N TRP A 40 2.30 -5.44 17.90
CA TRP A 40 3.37 -5.95 18.78
C TRP A 40 4.52 -4.97 18.96
N GLY A 41 4.64 -4.01 18.06
CA GLY A 41 5.60 -2.94 18.21
C GLY A 41 5.36 -1.84 17.22
N LEU A 42 6.17 -0.80 17.38
CA LEU A 42 6.14 0.38 16.55
C LEU A 42 7.53 0.96 16.35
N THR A 43 7.71 1.69 15.26
CA THR A 43 8.90 2.50 14.98
C THR A 43 8.45 3.86 14.48
N GLN A 44 9.00 4.93 15.07
CA GLN A 44 8.79 6.28 14.57
C GLN A 44 9.55 6.49 13.25
N THR A 45 8.93 7.18 12.30
CA THR A 45 9.55 7.54 11.01
C THR A 45 10.09 8.97 11.05
N SER A 46 11.02 9.29 10.14
CA SER A 46 11.67 10.62 10.08
C SER A 46 10.71 11.76 9.71
N ASP A 47 9.55 11.45 9.14
CA ASP A 47 8.44 12.35 8.86
C ASP A 47 7.48 12.52 10.07
N PHE A 48 7.92 12.12 11.26
CA PHE A 48 7.15 12.11 12.51
C PHE A 48 5.93 11.18 12.54
N GLY A 49 5.77 10.35 11.52
CA GLY A 49 4.81 9.25 11.51
C GLY A 49 5.26 8.06 12.36
N VAL A 50 4.47 6.99 12.28
CA VAL A 50 4.73 5.73 12.98
C VAL A 50 4.42 4.56 12.06
N ILE A 51 5.28 3.54 12.08
CA ILE A 51 4.99 2.22 11.51
C ILE A 51 4.63 1.30 12.68
N LEU A 52 3.42 0.74 12.65
CA LEU A 52 2.95 -0.33 13.53
C LEU A 52 3.12 -1.67 12.83
N PHE A 53 3.52 -2.69 13.58
CA PHE A 53 3.59 -4.05 13.06
C PHE A 53 2.97 -5.06 14.03
N GLY A 54 2.43 -6.13 13.46
CA GLY A 54 1.88 -7.24 14.21
C GLY A 54 1.19 -8.22 13.29
N GLN A 55 0.00 -8.66 13.69
CA GLN A 55 -0.77 -9.64 12.94
C GLN A 55 -2.24 -9.24 12.88
N SER A 56 -2.86 -9.61 11.78
CA SER A 56 -4.31 -9.65 11.65
C SER A 56 -4.69 -11.07 11.25
N ARG A 57 -5.60 -11.69 12.02
CA ARG A 57 -6.01 -13.08 11.75
C ARG A 57 -7.52 -13.25 11.96
N PRO A 58 -8.19 -14.06 11.14
CA PRO A 58 -9.56 -14.48 11.42
C PRO A 58 -9.53 -15.46 12.61
N GLY A 59 -10.16 -15.07 13.72
CA GLY A 59 -10.12 -15.72 15.03
C GLY A 59 -10.67 -17.16 15.12
N LEU A 60 -11.10 -17.76 13.99
CA LEU A 60 -11.68 -19.11 13.97
C LEU A 60 -11.06 -20.10 12.96
N SER A 61 -10.23 -19.70 11.99
CA SER A 61 -9.82 -20.65 10.93
C SER A 61 -8.63 -20.30 10.02
N GLY A 62 -7.83 -19.26 10.26
CA GLY A 62 -6.86 -18.79 9.26
C GLY A 62 -5.40 -18.71 9.69
N THR A 63 -4.54 -18.86 8.69
CA THR A 63 -3.11 -18.51 8.71
C THR A 63 -2.90 -17.06 9.14
N GLN A 64 -1.81 -16.82 9.84
CA GLN A 64 -1.40 -15.49 10.29
C GLN A 64 -0.97 -14.65 9.09
N ASP A 65 -1.66 -13.53 8.85
CA ASP A 65 -1.17 -12.51 7.92
C ASP A 65 -0.37 -11.47 8.71
N ALA A 66 0.83 -11.17 8.22
CA ALA A 66 1.61 -10.06 8.75
C ALA A 66 0.84 -8.76 8.50
N TRP A 67 0.72 -7.93 9.53
CA TRP A 67 0.01 -6.66 9.45
C TRP A 67 0.97 -5.52 9.73
N LEU A 68 1.15 -4.66 8.72
CA LEU A 68 2.03 -3.50 8.76
C LEU A 68 1.21 -2.26 8.42
N ILE A 69 1.23 -1.25 9.29
CA ILE A 69 0.45 -0.02 9.12
C ILE A 69 1.42 1.15 9.23
N LYS A 70 1.48 2.00 8.21
CA LYS A 70 2.13 3.31 8.32
C LYS A 70 1.06 4.37 8.57
N VAL A 71 1.29 5.24 9.55
CA VAL A 71 0.45 6.39 9.84
C VAL A 71 1.30 7.65 9.95
N ASP A 72 0.69 8.80 9.70
CA ASP A 72 1.31 10.11 9.88
C ASP A 72 1.43 10.51 11.37
N SER A 73 1.94 11.72 11.63
CA SER A 73 2.13 12.26 12.99
C SER A 73 0.84 12.47 13.81
N ASN A 74 -0.32 12.41 13.15
CA ASN A 74 -1.66 12.51 13.72
C ASN A 74 -2.36 11.14 13.82
N GLY A 75 -1.70 10.07 13.40
CA GLY A 75 -2.25 8.72 13.39
C GLY A 75 -3.19 8.43 12.21
N CYS A 76 -3.09 9.19 11.11
CA CYS A 76 -3.88 8.94 9.91
C CYS A 76 -3.10 8.07 8.91
N PRO A 77 -3.67 6.95 8.42
CA PRO A 77 -3.02 6.10 7.42
C PRO A 77 -3.08 6.69 6.01
N ASP A 78 -4.07 7.53 5.72
CA ASP A 78 -4.27 8.21 4.44
C ASP A 78 -5.00 9.55 4.63
N THR A 79 -5.39 10.19 3.51
CA THR A 79 -6.12 11.47 3.49
C THR A 79 -7.52 11.40 4.08
N THR A 80 -8.14 10.22 4.16
CA THR A 80 -9.46 10.02 4.77
C THR A 80 -9.35 9.86 6.29
N CYS A 81 -8.16 9.52 6.79
CA CYS A 81 -7.91 9.16 8.17
C CYS A 81 -8.84 8.03 8.65
N ALA A 82 -9.26 7.13 7.74
CA ALA A 82 -10.06 5.98 8.08
C ALA A 82 -9.24 4.99 8.93
N MET A 83 -9.90 4.34 9.87
CA MET A 83 -9.26 3.35 10.75
C MET A 83 -9.27 1.94 10.15
N LEU A 84 -9.99 1.75 9.03
CA LEU A 84 -9.98 0.55 8.24
C LEU A 84 -8.75 0.57 7.33
N VAL A 85 -7.82 -0.36 7.56
CA VAL A 85 -6.51 -0.39 6.87
C VAL A 85 -6.28 -1.68 6.09
N SER A 86 -7.35 -2.31 5.60
CA SER A 86 -7.22 -3.32 4.54
C SER A 86 -7.09 -2.67 3.18
N VAL A 87 -6.38 -3.37 2.29
CA VAL A 87 -6.64 -3.22 0.88
C VAL A 87 -8.02 -3.83 0.63
N PRO A 88 -9.03 -3.08 0.13
CA PRO A 88 -10.30 -3.70 -0.23
C PRO A 88 -10.01 -4.87 -1.17
N ASN A 89 -10.67 -6.01 -0.94
CA ASN A 89 -10.64 -7.14 -1.86
C ASN A 89 -11.28 -6.69 -3.19
N ASN A 90 -10.52 -5.99 -4.00
CA ASN A 90 -10.87 -5.71 -5.36
C ASN A 90 -10.65 -7.02 -6.12
N SER A 91 -11.60 -7.95 -6.02
CA SER A 91 -11.72 -9.09 -6.94
C SER A 91 -11.88 -8.63 -8.39
N HIS A 92 -12.04 -7.33 -8.59
CA HIS A 92 -11.87 -6.63 -9.83
C HIS A 92 -10.82 -5.52 -9.63
N MET A 93 -9.54 -5.87 -9.71
CA MET A 93 -8.63 -4.99 -10.45
C MET A 93 -9.25 -4.88 -11.84
N ASN A 94 -10.17 -3.92 -12.05
CA ASN A 94 -10.51 -3.49 -13.40
C ASN A 94 -9.17 -3.29 -14.10
N GLU A 95 -9.01 -3.93 -15.27
CA GLU A 95 -7.74 -4.11 -15.96
C GLU A 95 -6.83 -2.90 -15.76
N SER A 96 -5.63 -3.13 -15.22
CA SER A 96 -4.69 -2.03 -15.00
C SER A 96 -4.58 -1.25 -16.31
N PRO A 97 -4.76 0.09 -16.29
CA PRO A 97 -4.73 0.90 -17.51
C PRO A 97 -3.40 0.79 -18.24
N CYS A 98 -2.39 0.22 -17.57
CA CYS A 98 -1.07 -0.07 -18.06
C CYS A 98 -0.70 -1.52 -17.71
N LEU A 99 -0.35 -2.31 -18.73
CA LEU A 99 0.22 -3.65 -18.62
C LEU A 99 1.74 -3.56 -18.78
N ILE A 100 2.48 -4.21 -17.87
CA ILE A 100 3.95 -4.22 -17.89
C ILE A 100 4.43 -5.66 -17.86
N PHE A 101 5.13 -6.09 -18.91
CA PHE A 101 5.56 -7.48 -19.05
C PHE A 101 6.88 -7.64 -19.84
N PRO A 102 7.74 -8.61 -19.48
CA PRO A 102 7.61 -9.47 -18.30
C PRO A 102 7.89 -8.67 -17.01
N ASN A 103 7.10 -8.94 -15.97
CA ASN A 103 7.33 -8.51 -14.60
C ASN A 103 7.26 -9.77 -13.70
N PRO A 104 8.37 -10.25 -13.12
CA PRO A 104 9.72 -9.66 -13.11
C PRO A 104 10.39 -9.59 -14.49
N SER A 105 11.24 -8.58 -14.68
CA SER A 105 11.93 -8.33 -15.96
C SER A 105 13.38 -8.82 -15.96
N TYR A 106 13.90 -9.16 -17.14
CA TYR A 106 15.32 -9.50 -17.35
C TYR A 106 15.98 -8.51 -18.31
N GLY A 107 16.03 -7.24 -17.89
CA GLY A 107 16.72 -6.17 -18.61
C GLY A 107 15.85 -5.37 -19.58
N TYR A 108 14.59 -5.74 -19.77
CA TYR A 108 13.58 -4.90 -20.43
C TYR A 108 12.17 -5.33 -20.04
N SER A 109 11.23 -4.40 -20.09
CA SER A 109 9.79 -4.67 -20.04
C SER A 109 9.07 -3.92 -21.14
N ASN A 110 8.05 -4.54 -21.72
CA ASN A 110 7.06 -3.87 -22.55
C ASN A 110 6.05 -3.20 -21.64
N LEU A 111 5.70 -1.99 -22.01
CA LEU A 111 4.64 -1.22 -21.41
C LEU A 111 3.54 -1.03 -22.44
N GLN A 112 2.30 -1.39 -22.10
CA GLN A 112 1.14 -1.29 -22.97
C GLN A 112 -0.01 -0.62 -22.25
N ILE A 113 -0.57 0.44 -22.81
CA ILE A 113 -1.75 1.11 -22.25
C ILE A 113 -3.03 0.47 -22.80
N SER A 114 -4.03 0.29 -21.92
CA SER A 114 -5.35 -0.21 -22.30
C SER A 114 -5.95 0.64 -23.41
N ASN A 115 -6.64 -0.06 -24.29
CA ASN A 115 -7.39 0.53 -25.39
C ASN A 115 -8.46 1.49 -24.88
N ASP A 116 -9.04 1.29 -23.69
CA ASP A 116 -10.11 2.14 -23.14
C ASP A 116 -9.74 3.63 -23.01
N PHE A 117 -8.44 3.97 -23.04
CA PHE A 117 -7.92 5.33 -22.98
C PHE A 117 -7.61 5.89 -24.38
N PHE A 118 -8.47 5.66 -25.38
CA PHE A 118 -8.17 5.93 -26.79
C PHE A 118 -7.87 7.40 -27.14
N GLN A 119 -8.43 8.36 -26.39
CA GLN A 119 -8.39 9.78 -26.73
C GLN A 119 -7.32 10.60 -25.99
N CYS A 120 -6.51 9.97 -25.14
CA CYS A 120 -5.57 10.69 -24.29
C CYS A 120 -4.12 10.39 -24.69
N GLU A 121 -3.30 11.43 -24.77
CA GLU A 121 -1.85 11.28 -24.64
C GLU A 121 -1.53 10.84 -23.20
N ALA A 122 -0.67 9.84 -23.06
CA ALA A 122 -0.31 9.32 -21.75
C ALA A 122 1.19 9.55 -21.50
N THR A 123 1.49 10.04 -20.30
CA THR A 123 2.84 10.11 -19.78
C THR A 123 3.03 8.99 -18.78
N VAL A 124 4.01 8.13 -19.03
CA VAL A 124 4.38 7.05 -18.11
C VAL A 124 5.74 7.35 -17.54
N SER A 125 5.86 7.32 -16.21
CA SER A 125 7.10 7.65 -15.50
C SER A 125 7.49 6.49 -14.59
N VAL A 126 8.72 6.01 -14.76
CA VAL A 126 9.28 4.94 -13.94
C VAL A 126 10.13 5.56 -12.84
N TYR A 127 9.90 5.16 -11.59
CA TYR A 127 10.63 5.61 -10.42
C TYR A 127 11.29 4.44 -9.69
N ASP A 128 12.45 4.67 -9.09
CA ASP A 128 12.99 3.74 -8.09
C ASP A 128 12.20 3.82 -6.77
N MET A 129 12.47 2.90 -5.84
CA MET A 129 11.82 2.88 -4.51
C MET A 129 12.15 4.09 -3.63
N LYS A 130 13.13 4.93 -4.02
CA LYS A 130 13.46 6.19 -3.34
C LYS A 130 12.71 7.38 -3.94
N GLY A 131 11.94 7.17 -5.02
CA GLY A 131 11.19 8.20 -5.73
C GLY A 131 12.01 8.94 -6.81
N ASN A 132 13.20 8.47 -7.16
CA ASN A 132 13.99 9.07 -8.24
C ASN A 132 13.43 8.64 -9.61
N LEU A 133 13.27 9.59 -10.52
CA LEU A 133 12.83 9.31 -11.89
C LEU A 133 13.91 8.55 -12.68
N ILE A 134 13.59 7.35 -13.14
CA ILE A 134 14.44 6.52 -14.00
C ILE A 134 14.23 6.89 -15.46
N CYS A 135 12.98 6.91 -15.92
CA CYS A 135 12.65 7.31 -17.28
C CYS A 135 11.22 7.84 -17.38
N ARG A 136 10.99 8.68 -18.39
CA ARG A 136 9.67 9.18 -18.76
C ARG A 136 9.42 8.89 -20.23
N ASN A 137 8.27 8.28 -20.50
CA ASN A 137 7.84 7.89 -21.83
C ASN A 137 6.52 8.57 -22.16
N PHE A 138 6.47 9.16 -23.37
CA PHE A 138 5.25 9.67 -23.96
C PHE A 138 4.69 8.61 -24.89
N LEU A 139 3.40 8.32 -24.73
CA LEU A 139 2.61 7.42 -25.55
C LEU A 139 1.51 8.24 -26.22
N VAL A 140 1.48 8.15 -27.54
CA VAL A 140 0.48 8.80 -28.39
C VAL A 140 -0.54 7.75 -28.85
N SER A 141 -1.70 8.21 -29.29
CA SER A 141 -2.82 7.33 -29.65
C SER A 141 -2.47 6.25 -30.68
N GLU A 142 -1.54 6.54 -31.60
CA GLU A 142 -1.05 5.66 -32.66
C GLU A 142 -0.01 4.62 -32.18
N ASN A 143 0.64 4.85 -31.05
CA ASN A 143 1.65 3.94 -30.50
C ASN A 143 1.48 3.78 -28.99
N ARG A 144 0.71 2.75 -28.61
CA ARG A 144 0.35 2.43 -27.21
C ARG A 144 1.31 1.49 -26.51
N GLN A 145 2.40 1.13 -27.18
CA GLN A 145 3.40 0.22 -26.64
C GLN A 145 4.77 0.88 -26.61
N LYS A 146 5.51 0.66 -25.52
CA LYS A 146 6.90 1.12 -25.41
C LYS A 146 7.75 0.08 -24.70
N ILE A 147 8.95 -0.11 -25.20
CA ILE A 147 9.96 -0.90 -24.50
C ILE A 147 10.65 0.02 -23.49
N ILE A 148 10.69 -0.42 -22.23
CA ILE A 148 11.46 0.18 -21.17
C ILE A 148 12.77 -0.62 -21.05
N PRO A 149 13.92 -0.07 -21.49
CA PRO A 149 15.20 -0.71 -21.31
C PRO A 149 15.62 -0.62 -19.83
N LEU A 150 15.81 -1.77 -19.19
CA LEU A 150 16.16 -1.87 -17.76
C LEU A 150 17.57 -2.41 -17.52
N ARG A 151 18.32 -2.81 -18.56
CA ARG A 151 19.69 -3.37 -18.43
C ARG A 151 20.71 -2.46 -17.74
N LYS A 152 20.48 -1.15 -17.75
CA LYS A 152 21.39 -0.15 -17.15
C LYS A 152 20.91 0.33 -15.78
N VAL A 153 19.83 -0.25 -15.27
CA VAL A 153 19.23 0.12 -13.99
C VAL A 153 19.52 -1.00 -12.99
N GLU A 154 19.73 -0.65 -11.73
CA GLU A 154 20.06 -1.61 -10.67
C GLU A 154 18.93 -2.66 -10.49
N PRO A 155 19.23 -3.90 -10.13
CA PRO A 155 18.19 -4.87 -9.78
C PRO A 155 17.33 -4.37 -8.60
N GLY A 156 16.01 -4.37 -8.74
CA GLY A 156 15.12 -3.86 -7.69
C GLY A 156 13.65 -3.77 -8.10
N ILE A 157 12.84 -3.20 -7.20
CA ILE A 157 11.45 -2.87 -7.46
C ILE A 157 11.37 -1.44 -8.01
N TYR A 158 10.49 -1.25 -8.98
CA TYR A 158 10.26 0.04 -9.63
C TYR A 158 8.77 0.34 -9.64
N LEU A 159 8.42 1.61 -9.45
CA LEU A 159 7.06 2.12 -9.57
C LEU A 159 6.89 2.67 -10.98
N VAL A 160 5.76 2.40 -11.62
CA VAL A 160 5.45 2.82 -12.99
C VAL A 160 4.07 3.44 -13.06
#